data_AF-A0A2P6G4D8-F1
#
_entry.id   AF-A0A2P6G4D8-F1
#
_cell.length_a   1.000
_cell.length_b   1.000
_cell.length_c   1.000
_cell.angle_alpha   90.00
_cell.angle_beta   90.00
_cell.angle_gamma   90.00
#
_symmetry.space_group_name_H-M   'P 1'
#
loop_
_entity.id
_entity.type
_entity.pdbx_description
1 polymer ?
#
loop_
_entity_poly.entity_id
_entity_poly.type
_entity_poly.pdbx_seq_one_letter_code
_entity_poly.pdbx_strand_id
1 'polypeptide(L)'
;MGFQCFSRSSGVGKTTIAQLISAQSDSAFIHRSAIDCGVADLRKIFSGARARKGSKRGTVLLIDEIHRFNRSQQDSFFPHIEDGSIRLIRATAEDSNF
;
A
#
# COMPACT_ATOMS: atom_id res chain seq x y z
N MET A 1 -3.38 -1.86 -15.21
CA MET A 1 -4.02 -1.92 -13.87
C MET A 1 -3.34 -0.85 -13.01
N GLY A 2 -4.03 0.26 -12.77
CA GLY A 2 -3.40 1.56 -12.49
C GLY A 2 -3.07 1.86 -11.03
N PHE A 3 -2.05 2.70 -10.87
CA PHE A 3 -1.79 3.50 -9.68
C PHE A 3 -2.97 4.45 -9.43
N GLN A 4 -3.55 4.43 -8.23
CA GLN A 4 -4.59 5.37 -7.85
C GLN A 4 -4.02 6.34 -6.82
N CYS A 5 -3.48 7.46 -7.30
CA CYS A 5 -3.02 8.56 -6.45
C CYS A 5 -4.24 9.37 -5.99
N PHE A 6 -4.63 9.25 -4.72
CA PHE A 6 -5.66 10.11 -4.12
C PHE A 6 -5.00 11.35 -3.50
N SER A 7 -4.96 12.46 -4.23
CA SER A 7 -4.58 13.79 -3.71
C SER A 7 -5.84 14.61 -3.36
N ARG A 8 -6.29 14.52 -2.10
CA ARG A 8 -6.97 15.60 -1.37
C ARG A 8 -6.64 15.49 0.13
N SER A 9 -6.25 16.63 0.68
CA SER A 9 -6.00 17.08 2.06
C SER A 9 -6.30 16.12 3.22
N SER A 10 -5.36 16.09 4.17
CA SER A 10 -5.41 15.59 5.56
C SER A 10 -6.57 14.66 5.97
N GLY A 11 -6.23 13.40 6.24
CA GLY A 11 -6.74 12.69 7.42
C GLY A 11 -7.84 11.64 7.25
N VAL A 12 -8.90 11.88 6.47
CA VAL A 12 -10.09 10.98 6.54
C VAL A 12 -10.57 10.40 5.20
N GLY A 13 -10.24 11.02 4.07
CA GLY A 13 -10.77 10.60 2.77
C GLY A 13 -10.04 9.41 2.13
N LYS A 14 -8.71 9.37 2.21
CA LYS A 14 -7.89 8.37 1.48
C LYS A 14 -8.05 6.96 2.05
N THR A 15 -8.01 6.85 3.38
CA THR A 15 -8.20 5.58 4.09
C THR A 15 -9.62 5.04 3.86
N THR A 16 -10.62 5.92 3.95
CA THR A 16 -12.03 5.54 3.72
C THR A 16 -12.27 5.07 2.29
N ILE A 17 -11.75 5.79 1.29
CA ILE A 17 -11.91 5.39 -0.12
C ILE A 17 -11.13 4.09 -0.42
N ALA A 18 -9.92 3.94 0.12
CA ALA A 18 -9.14 2.71 -0.04
C ALA A 18 -9.84 1.49 0.60
N GLN A 19 -10.44 1.68 1.79
CA GLN A 19 -11.28 0.67 2.43
C GLN A 19 -12.50 0.31 1.57
N LEU A 20 -13.20 1.31 1.02
CA LEU A 20 -14.39 1.09 0.19
C LEU A 20 -14.05 0.34 -1.11
N ILE A 21 -12.93 0.68 -1.77
CA ILE A 21 -12.41 -0.03 -2.95
C ILE A 21 -12.06 -1.48 -2.60
N SER A 22 -11.44 -1.71 -1.43
CA SER A 22 -11.08 -3.07 -0.99
C SER A 22 -12.32 -3.93 -0.73
N ALA A 23 -13.34 -3.36 -0.09
CA ALA A 23 -14.60 -4.05 0.22
C ALA A 23 -15.37 -4.43 -1.06
N GLN A 24 -15.41 -3.54 -2.05
CA GLN A 24 -16.05 -3.85 -3.34
C GLN A 24 -15.26 -4.85 -4.20
N SER A 25 -13.94 -4.91 -4.04
CA SER A 25 -13.05 -5.80 -4.81
C SER A 25 -12.76 -7.13 -4.12
N ASP A 26 -13.47 -7.45 -3.03
CA ASP A 26 -13.18 -8.54 -2.07
C ASP A 26 -11.68 -8.68 -1.72
N SER A 27 -10.98 -7.55 -1.65
CA SER A 27 -9.53 -7.52 -1.45
C SER A 27 -9.23 -7.23 0.02
N ALA A 28 -8.18 -7.85 0.55
CA ALA A 28 -7.71 -7.53 1.89
C ALA A 28 -7.14 -6.11 1.92
N PHE A 29 -7.54 -5.30 2.89
CA PHE A 29 -6.97 -3.98 3.11
C PHE A 29 -5.91 -4.02 4.19
N ILE A 30 -4.74 -3.47 3.90
CA ILE A 30 -3.65 -3.29 4.87
C ILE A 30 -3.25 -1.83 4.85
N HIS A 31 -3.22 -1.22 6.03
CA HIS A 31 -2.74 0.15 6.23
C HIS A 31 -1.52 0.15 7.14
N ARG A 32 -0.46 0.85 6.72
CA ARG A 32 0.77 1.05 7.51
C ARG A 32 1.34 2.45 7.29
N SER A 33 1.95 2.99 8.35
CA SER A 33 2.82 4.16 8.25
C SER A 33 4.25 3.70 7.97
N ALA A 34 4.95 4.34 7.04
CA ALA A 34 6.37 4.08 6.82
C ALA A 34 7.25 4.45 8.03
N ILE A 35 6.74 5.29 8.93
CA ILE A 35 7.42 5.68 10.18
C ILE A 35 7.56 4.48 11.13
N ASP A 36 6.52 3.64 11.21
CA ASP A 36 6.45 2.51 12.16
C ASP A 36 6.62 1.15 11.48
N CYS A 37 6.92 1.12 10.18
CA CYS A 37 7.00 -0.11 9.39
C CYS A 37 8.46 -0.48 9.09
N GLY A 38 8.94 -1.56 9.72
CA GLY A 38 10.27 -2.09 9.44
C GLY A 38 10.33 -3.03 8.23
N VAL A 39 11.54 -3.44 7.86
CA VAL A 39 11.76 -4.45 6.80
C VAL A 39 11.08 -5.78 7.13
N ALA A 40 11.06 -6.17 8.40
CA ALA A 40 10.40 -7.39 8.85
C ALA A 40 8.87 -7.33 8.63
N ASP A 41 8.25 -6.17 8.87
CA ASP A 41 6.81 -5.96 8.64
C ASP A 41 6.48 -6.01 7.16
N LEU A 42 7.29 -5.36 6.31
CA LEU A 42 7.14 -5.45 4.84
C LEU A 42 7.19 -6.90 4.36
N ARG A 43 8.15 -7.69 4.84
CA ARG A 43 8.24 -9.12 4.48
C ARG A 43 6.99 -9.90 4.86
N LYS A 44 6.43 -9.65 6.05
CA LYS A 44 5.16 -10.28 6.49
C LYS A 44 3.99 -9.86 5.61
N ILE A 45 3.89 -8.57 5.27
CA ILE A 45 2.84 -8.03 4.41
C ILE A 45 2.89 -8.67 3.02
N PHE A 46 4.07 -8.71 2.41
CA PHE A 46 4.27 -9.29 1.09
C PHE A 46 4.00 -10.80 1.06
N SER A 47 4.46 -11.54 2.06
CA SER A 47 4.17 -12.97 2.19
C SER A 47 2.66 -13.23 2.31
N GLY A 48 1.97 -12.49 3.18
CA GLY A 48 0.52 -12.59 3.33
C GLY A 48 -0.24 -12.18 2.07
N ALA A 49 0.23 -11.17 1.34
CA ALA A 49 -0.38 -10.74 0.09
C ALA A 49 -0.26 -11.81 -1.01
N ARG A 50 0.92 -12.44 -1.12
CA ARG A 50 1.15 -13.54 -2.07
C ARG A 50 0.30 -14.76 -1.75
N ALA A 51 0.15 -15.11 -0.48
CA ALA A 51 -0.73 -16.20 -0.05
C ALA A 51 -2.19 -15.93 -0.44
N ARG A 52 -2.69 -14.70 -0.20
CA ARG A 52 -4.05 -14.30 -0.60
C ARG A 52 -4.27 -14.31 -2.11
N LYS A 53 -3.25 -13.91 -2.89
CA LYS A 53 -3.32 -13.97 -4.36
C LYS A 53 -3.56 -15.41 -4.85
N GLY A 54 -2.93 -16.40 -4.23
CA GLY A 54 -3.17 -17.82 -4.53
C GLY A 54 -4.64 -18.24 -4.34
N SER A 55 -5.34 -17.61 -3.40
CA SER A 55 -6.78 -17.78 -3.16
C SER A 55 -7.67 -16.83 -3.99
N LYS A 56 -7.14 -16.24 -5.08
CA LYS A 56 -7.80 -15.22 -5.92
C LYS A 56 -8.24 -13.97 -5.17
N ARG A 57 -7.65 -13.69 -4.01
CA ARG A 57 -7.98 -12.52 -3.19
C ARG A 57 -6.85 -11.50 -3.25
N GLY A 58 -7.12 -10.33 -3.83
CA GLY A 58 -6.13 -9.24 -3.93
C GLY A 58 -5.79 -8.63 -2.57
N THR A 59 -4.71 -7.86 -2.50
CA THR A 59 -4.38 -7.03 -1.33
C THR A 59 -4.25 -5.57 -1.76
N VAL A 60 -5.01 -4.67 -1.13
CA VAL A 60 -4.82 -3.22 -1.23
C VAL A 60 -3.95 -2.78 -0.06
N LEU A 61 -2.78 -2.23 -0.36
CA LEU A 61 -1.80 -1.78 0.63
C LEU A 61 -1.73 -0.26 0.61
N LEU A 62 -2.15 0.39 1.68
CA LEU A 62 -1.99 1.82 1.89
C LEU A 62 -0.73 2.05 2.74
N ILE A 63 0.26 2.76 2.18
CA ILE A 63 1.44 3.21 2.92
C ILE A 63 1.41 4.73 3.02
N ASP A 64 1.33 5.22 4.26
CA ASP A 64 1.52 6.64 4.57
C ASP A 64 3.01 6.99 4.64
N GLU A 65 3.37 8.20 4.22
CA GLU A 65 4.73 8.75 4.35
C GLU A 65 5.81 7.86 3.71
N ILE A 66 5.47 7.16 2.63
CA ILE A 66 6.33 6.18 1.94
C ILE A 66 7.70 6.75 1.49
N HIS A 67 7.83 8.09 1.41
CA HIS A 67 9.11 8.75 1.18
C HIS A 67 10.13 8.53 2.32
N ARG A 68 9.68 8.13 3.53
CA ARG A 68 10.53 7.79 4.68
C ARG A 68 11.30 6.48 4.48
N PHE A 69 10.85 5.62 3.56
CA PHE A 69 11.61 4.43 3.20
C PHE A 69 12.86 4.78 2.40
N ASN A 70 13.94 4.07 2.68
CA ASN A 70 15.13 4.14 1.84
C ASN A 70 14.86 3.52 0.46
N ARG A 71 15.76 3.78 -0.50
CA ARG A 71 15.60 3.30 -1.88
C ARG A 71 15.41 1.78 -1.98
N SER A 72 16.17 1.01 -1.22
CA SER A 72 16.04 -0.46 -1.20
C SER A 72 14.67 -0.93 -0.72
N GLN A 73 14.11 -0.28 0.30
CA GLN A 73 12.76 -0.55 0.78
C GLN A 73 11.70 -0.14 -0.24
N GLN A 74 11.84 1.02 -0.90
CA GLN A 74 10.92 1.45 -1.96
C GLN A 74 10.98 0.49 -3.16
N ASP A 75 12.16 0.03 -3.54
CA ASP A 75 12.35 -0.90 -4.65
C ASP A 75 11.74 -2.29 -4.35
N SER A 76 11.70 -2.67 -3.07
CA SER A 76 11.13 -3.96 -2.65
C SER A 76 9.63 -4.13 -2.96
N PHE A 77 8.91 -3.04 -3.25
CA PHE A 77 7.49 -3.10 -3.62
C PHE A 77 7.26 -3.52 -5.07
N PHE A 78 8.19 -3.22 -5.99
CA PHE A 78 7.97 -3.41 -7.43
C PHE A 78 7.58 -4.86 -7.80
N PRO A 79 8.30 -5.90 -7.35
CA PRO A 79 7.96 -7.27 -7.73
C PRO A 79 6.53 -7.67 -7.34
N HIS A 80 6.04 -7.13 -6.22
CA HIS A 80 4.71 -7.44 -5.70
C HIS A 80 3.60 -6.64 -6.40
N ILE A 81 3.92 -5.45 -6.89
CA ILE A 81 3.01 -4.61 -7.69
C ILE A 81 2.88 -5.19 -9.10
N GLU A 82 4.01 -5.52 -9.74
CA GLU A 82 4.05 -6.04 -11.11
C GLU A 82 3.33 -7.38 -11.24
N ASP A 83 3.55 -8.28 -10.28
CA ASP A 83 2.83 -9.55 -10.21
C ASP A 83 1.36 -9.36 -9.77
N GLY A 84 0.97 -8.18 -9.28
CA GLY A 84 -0.41 -7.89 -8.83
C GLY A 84 -0.77 -8.55 -7.51
N SER A 85 0.22 -9.02 -6.75
CA SER A 85 0.06 -9.50 -5.37
C SER A 85 -0.40 -8.37 -4.44
N ILE A 86 0.03 -7.13 -4.70
CA ILE A 86 -0.45 -5.93 -4.01
C ILE A 86 -0.89 -4.85 -5.00
N ARG A 87 -1.89 -4.07 -4.60
CA ARG A 87 -2.22 -2.77 -5.16
C ARG A 87 -1.80 -1.71 -4.15
N LEU A 88 -0.71 -1.00 -4.44
CA LEU A 88 -0.17 0.02 -3.54
C LEU A 88 -0.94 1.34 -3.72
N ILE A 89 -1.38 1.92 -2.60
CA ILE A 89 -1.87 3.29 -2.50
C ILE A 89 -0.84 4.04 -1.66
N ARG A 90 -0.32 5.13 -2.21
CA ARG A 90 0.61 6.03 -1.51
C ARG A 90 -0.20 7.20 -0.97
N ALA A 91 -0.09 7.44 0.32
CA ALA A 91 -0.66 8.62 0.94
C ALA A 91 0.48 9.46 1.52
N THR A 92 0.67 10.64 0.96
CA THR A 92 1.57 11.65 1.52
C THR A 92 0.68 12.70 2.17
N ALA A 93 0.91 13.00 3.44
CA ALA A 93 0.09 13.95 4.17
C ALA A 93 0.36 15.38 3.70
N GLU A 94 1.59 15.70 3.30
CA GLU A 94 2.00 17.06 2.94
C GLU A 94 2.92 17.07 1.72
N ASP A 95 2.69 18.03 0.82
CA ASP A 95 3.67 18.50 -0.16
C ASP A 95 5.03 18.70 0.52
N SER A 96 5.89 17.69 0.46
CA SER A 96 7.27 17.80 0.92
C SER A 96 8.12 18.06 -0.32
N ASN A 97 8.22 19.35 -0.64
CA ASN A 97 9.25 19.92 -1.51
C ASN A 97 10.64 19.42 -1.06
N PHE A 98 11.24 18.51 -1.84
CA PHE A 98 12.70 18.29 -1.90
C PHE A 98 13.08 17.61 -3.22
#